data_AF-A0A0D6QA01-F1
#
_entry.id   AF-A0A0D6QA01-F1
#
_cell.length_a   1.000
_cell.length_b   1.000
_cell.length_c   1.000
_cell.angle_alpha   90.00
_cell.angle_beta   90.00
_cell.angle_gamma   90.00
#
_symmetry.space_group_name_H-M   'P 1'
#
loop_
_entity.id
_entity.type
_entity.pdbx_description
1 polymer ?
#
loop_
_entity_poly.entity_id
_entity_poly.type
_entity_poly.pdbx_seq_one_letter_code
_entity_poly.pdbx_strand_id
1 'polypeptide(L)'
;MLGQIFKKIKKVIDIPNKLIRVSSNGLKGFPFLKLGPDMDKKLSVAFFGPCSLLPIINYAIKHGHDVIHVAMCVDESRQTHFSPPLSEINHEAAEVNVIGLPLRSVMAAGAVPFDGFGNEIFWPRLKTESDHEAYLKYCVEYISDFIGSISDLLDGKPTFFLSFWEPRQNFMGALFPRFDLSNPQYLVMRLNAEMERIIRTYPNTFLLDVNDILNSMGRFRIQDDYAREISHASNMFDTTFEDDAKRIRTSTPLSRIYDTGGQHGVYGHCVFNAIRDNLAIINAAAPIKLIIMDLDDTMWRGVLADGDRSPYERTDYWPTGLAEALLIYKARGGLLAICSKNDPELARAEFDRVWRGRLKLEDFISVRINFQPKSENITEILDEVNLLPANVLFVDDNPREIDEVRSVIPDLRFLSEEHMDWRRAIIFSPCTQVVQVSMESQQRTQTLRAKIKRDQTQQKMSREEWLRSLQIQQRYAVVRSEKDRNFARAFELLNKTNQFNTTGQRWSLEDIKALFARDGYIFCVFLRDKETDNGLIGLHLVQGNRIIQSILSCRVFGLCSEYASMHVLAQHILRSHPTVMGSFAPTGRNFYCENYLEKCGFTQDGDNLVARTVPANPSEVTSDTKIAW
;
A
#
# COMPACT_ATOMS: atom_id res chain seq x y z
N MET A 1 4.75 -53.77 5.92
CA MET A 1 3.32 -53.44 5.69
C MET A 1 2.91 -52.04 6.19
N LEU A 2 3.86 -51.09 6.40
CA LEU A 2 3.59 -49.69 6.76
C LEU A 2 4.11 -48.68 5.71
N GLY A 3 4.86 -49.13 4.70
CA GLY A 3 5.44 -48.29 3.64
C GLY A 3 4.59 -48.14 2.37
N GLN A 4 3.42 -48.79 2.28
CA GLN A 4 2.55 -48.76 1.09
C GLN A 4 1.26 -47.94 1.27
N ILE A 5 0.99 -47.42 2.47
CA ILE A 5 -0.21 -46.59 2.74
C ILE A 5 0.05 -45.10 2.45
N PHE A 6 1.30 -44.63 2.46
CA PHE A 6 1.63 -43.21 2.20
C PHE A 6 1.75 -42.82 0.71
N LYS A 7 1.59 -43.75 -0.23
CA LYS A 7 1.78 -43.48 -1.68
C LYS A 7 0.50 -43.34 -2.51
N LYS A 8 -0.69 -43.31 -1.90
CA LYS A 8 -1.97 -43.23 -2.65
C LYS A 8 -2.83 -41.98 -2.47
N ILE A 9 -2.31 -40.93 -1.83
CA ILE A 9 -2.98 -39.60 -1.77
C ILE A 9 -2.01 -38.51 -2.26
N LYS A 10 -1.59 -38.62 -3.51
CA LYS A 10 -1.00 -37.51 -4.28
C LYS A 10 -1.57 -37.55 -5.70
N LYS A 11 -2.90 -37.48 -5.80
CA LYS A 11 -3.52 -36.88 -6.98
C LYS A 11 -3.46 -35.39 -6.74
N VAL A 12 -2.39 -34.78 -7.21
CA VAL A 12 -2.22 -33.34 -7.32
C VAL A 12 -3.28 -32.88 -8.30
N ILE A 13 -4.40 -32.40 -7.78
CA ILE A 13 -5.19 -31.39 -8.46
C ILE A 13 -4.28 -30.16 -8.41
N ASP A 14 -3.80 -29.72 -9.56
CA ASP A 14 -3.21 -28.39 -9.68
C ASP A 14 -4.32 -27.39 -9.32
N ILE A 15 -4.23 -26.82 -8.12
CA ILE A 15 -5.11 -25.75 -7.65
C ILE A 15 -4.31 -24.46 -7.83
N PRO A 16 -4.62 -23.61 -8.83
CA PRO A 16 -4.12 -22.25 -8.80
C PRO A 16 -4.87 -21.50 -7.68
N ASN A 17 -4.15 -20.69 -6.90
CA ASN A 17 -4.65 -19.82 -5.81
C ASN A 17 -4.95 -20.46 -4.44
N LYS A 18 -4.02 -21.25 -3.87
CA LYS A 18 -4.05 -21.49 -2.41
C LYS A 18 -3.37 -20.34 -1.66
N LEU A 19 -4.10 -19.72 -0.73
CA LEU A 19 -3.53 -18.82 0.28
C LEU A 19 -2.54 -19.61 1.15
N ILE A 20 -1.39 -19.01 1.50
CA ILE A 20 -0.27 -19.73 2.15
C ILE A 20 -0.06 -19.19 3.57
N ARG A 21 0.08 -20.12 4.53
CA ARG A 21 0.65 -19.82 5.85
C ARG A 21 2.18 -19.79 5.76
N VAL A 22 2.80 -18.63 5.93
CA VAL A 22 4.26 -18.47 5.87
C VAL A 22 4.89 -18.75 7.23
N SER A 23 5.35 -19.98 7.50
CA SER A 23 6.06 -20.28 8.76
C SER A 23 7.57 -20.29 8.53
N SER A 24 8.31 -19.41 9.19
CA SER A 24 9.76 -19.51 9.27
C SER A 24 10.13 -20.66 10.21
N ASN A 25 10.68 -21.74 9.67
CA ASN A 25 11.46 -22.81 10.34
C ASN A 25 11.41 -22.81 11.89
N GLY A 26 10.29 -23.26 12.47
CA GLY A 26 10.18 -23.56 13.90
C GLY A 26 9.46 -22.54 14.79
N LEU A 27 9.12 -21.34 14.30
CA LEU A 27 8.24 -20.41 15.03
C LEU A 27 6.78 -20.64 14.64
N LYS A 28 6.09 -21.50 15.39
CA LYS A 28 4.64 -21.76 15.23
C LYS A 28 3.73 -20.53 15.46
N GLY A 29 4.29 -19.35 15.79
CA GLY A 29 3.55 -18.13 16.15
C GLY A 29 3.60 -16.98 15.13
N PHE A 30 4.40 -17.07 14.07
CA PHE A 30 4.52 -16.04 13.03
C PHE A 30 3.73 -16.25 11.72
N PRO A 31 3.32 -17.47 11.31
CA PRO A 31 2.53 -17.61 10.09
C PRO A 31 1.13 -17.08 10.31
N PHE A 32 0.80 -15.94 9.73
CA PHE A 32 -0.59 -15.59 9.45
C PHE A 32 -0.89 -15.83 7.97
N LEU A 33 -2.17 -16.00 7.66
CA LEU A 33 -2.64 -16.22 6.30
C LEU A 33 -2.48 -14.94 5.46
N LYS A 34 -1.79 -15.03 4.32
CA LYS A 34 -1.69 -13.91 3.35
C LYS A 34 -2.74 -14.05 2.26
N LEU A 35 -3.44 -12.96 1.91
CA LEU A 35 -4.57 -12.90 0.97
C LEU A 35 -4.17 -12.69 -0.52
N GLY A 36 -2.91 -12.93 -0.86
CA GLY A 36 -2.34 -12.64 -2.19
C GLY A 36 -1.53 -13.82 -2.74
N PRO A 37 -1.23 -13.80 -4.05
CA PRO A 37 -0.34 -14.79 -4.65
C PRO A 37 1.05 -14.71 -4.01
N ASP A 38 1.77 -15.84 -3.95
CA ASP A 38 3.17 -15.79 -3.56
C ASP A 38 3.97 -15.04 -4.63
N MET A 39 4.86 -14.17 -4.17
CA MET A 39 5.74 -13.41 -5.04
C MET A 39 7.10 -14.10 -5.02
N ASP A 40 7.20 -15.24 -5.71
CA ASP A 40 8.47 -15.98 -5.93
C ASP A 40 9.37 -15.32 -6.98
N LYS A 41 9.13 -14.03 -7.27
CA LYS A 41 9.93 -13.27 -8.20
C LYS A 41 11.31 -13.05 -7.57
N LYS A 42 12.35 -13.38 -8.33
CA LYS A 42 13.72 -12.93 -8.05
C LYS A 42 13.70 -11.40 -7.89
N LEU A 43 14.36 -10.92 -6.85
CA LEU A 43 14.40 -9.49 -6.49
C LEU A 43 15.86 -9.03 -6.54
N SER A 44 16.10 -7.84 -7.09
CA SER A 44 17.40 -7.16 -7.05
C SER A 44 17.40 -6.07 -5.98
N VAL A 45 18.26 -6.19 -4.97
CA VAL A 45 18.29 -5.32 -3.79
C VAL A 45 19.68 -4.74 -3.56
N ALA A 46 19.78 -3.42 -3.40
CA ALA A 46 20.98 -2.75 -2.94
C ALA A 46 20.89 -2.45 -1.43
N PHE A 47 21.78 -3.06 -0.65
CA PHE A 47 21.91 -2.84 0.78
C PHE A 47 23.05 -1.86 1.07
N PHE A 48 22.76 -0.82 1.84
CA PHE A 48 23.69 0.23 2.22
C PHE A 48 23.79 0.25 3.74
N GLY A 49 24.90 -0.19 4.30
CA GLY A 49 25.02 -0.22 5.75
C GLY A 49 26.07 -1.19 6.29
N PRO A 50 26.17 -1.27 7.62
CA PRO A 50 27.19 -2.07 8.29
C PRO A 50 26.80 -3.56 8.28
N CYS A 51 27.62 -4.35 8.97
CA CYS A 51 27.43 -5.79 9.13
C CYS A 51 26.10 -6.21 9.80
N SER A 52 25.34 -5.29 10.40
CA SER A 52 24.00 -5.57 10.94
C SER A 52 23.00 -6.00 9.86
N LEU A 53 23.27 -5.69 8.59
CA LEU A 53 22.46 -6.12 7.44
C LEU A 53 22.75 -7.57 6.99
N LEU A 54 23.86 -8.17 7.44
CA LEU A 54 24.30 -9.50 7.01
C LEU A 54 23.24 -10.60 7.17
N PRO A 55 22.45 -10.67 8.25
CA PRO A 55 21.40 -11.68 8.35
C PRO A 55 20.38 -11.61 7.20
N ILE A 56 20.04 -10.40 6.75
CA ILE A 56 19.10 -10.12 5.66
C ILE A 56 19.74 -10.46 4.31
N ILE A 57 20.98 -9.99 4.10
CA ILE A 57 21.78 -10.26 2.90
C ILE A 57 22.00 -11.76 2.70
N ASN A 58 22.41 -12.48 3.75
CA ASN A 58 22.64 -13.92 3.71
C ASN A 58 21.35 -14.69 3.40
N TYR A 59 20.20 -14.23 3.92
CA TYR A 59 18.91 -14.80 3.56
C TYR A 59 18.62 -14.59 2.07
N ALA A 60 18.79 -13.37 1.56
CA ALA A 60 18.54 -13.02 0.16
C ALA A 60 19.40 -13.86 -0.80
N ILE A 61 20.71 -13.92 -0.57
CA ILE A 61 21.66 -14.71 -1.39
C ILE A 61 21.28 -16.19 -1.37
N LYS A 62 20.99 -16.75 -0.19
CA LYS A 62 20.63 -18.16 -0.04
C LYS A 62 19.35 -18.55 -0.79
N HIS A 63 18.45 -17.60 -1.02
CA HIS A 63 17.20 -17.82 -1.76
C HIS A 63 17.26 -17.30 -3.21
N GLY A 64 18.47 -17.02 -3.73
CA GLY A 64 18.69 -16.73 -5.14
C GLY A 64 18.34 -15.31 -5.58
N HIS A 65 18.21 -14.36 -4.66
CA HIS A 65 18.01 -12.94 -4.99
C HIS A 65 19.32 -12.27 -5.41
N ASP A 66 19.24 -11.23 -6.24
CA ASP A 66 20.40 -10.43 -6.62
C ASP A 66 20.67 -9.39 -5.54
N VAL A 67 21.91 -9.33 -5.05
CA VAL A 67 22.30 -8.47 -3.94
C VAL A 67 23.51 -7.64 -4.29
N ILE A 68 23.39 -6.34 -4.11
CA ILE A 68 24.50 -5.39 -4.06
C ILE A 68 24.64 -4.97 -2.61
N HIS A 69 25.83 -5.12 -2.01
CA HIS A 69 26.09 -4.64 -0.65
C HIS A 69 27.18 -3.58 -0.68
N VAL A 70 26.85 -2.39 -0.18
CA VAL A 70 27.76 -1.25 -0.02
C VAL A 70 27.96 -1.04 1.47
N ALA A 71 29.19 -1.21 1.95
CA ALA A 71 29.49 -1.04 3.36
C ALA A 71 29.48 0.45 3.72
N MET A 72 29.01 0.76 4.93
CA MET A 72 29.21 2.08 5.54
C MET A 72 30.43 2.02 6.45
N CYS A 73 31.42 2.86 6.16
CA CYS A 73 32.62 3.04 6.95
C CYS A 73 32.60 4.40 7.64
N VAL A 74 33.33 4.50 8.74
CA VAL A 74 33.56 5.77 9.45
C VAL A 74 35.05 6.07 9.29
N ASP A 75 35.39 7.19 8.66
CA ASP A 75 36.80 7.62 8.52
C ASP A 75 37.33 8.28 9.80
N GLU A 76 38.59 8.71 9.75
CA GLU A 76 39.26 9.46 10.83
C GLU A 76 38.55 10.80 11.14
N SER A 77 37.83 11.39 10.18
CA SER A 77 36.99 12.59 10.39
C SER A 77 35.65 12.26 11.04
N ARG A 78 35.39 10.98 11.31
CA ARG A 78 34.18 10.42 11.91
C ARG A 78 32.91 10.64 11.06
N GLN A 79 33.08 10.91 9.78
CA GLN A 79 31.96 10.94 8.85
C GLN A 79 31.67 9.54 8.33
N THR A 80 30.38 9.20 8.28
CA THR A 80 29.95 7.93 7.67
C THR A 80 29.96 8.10 6.16
N HIS A 81 30.72 7.26 5.46
CA HIS A 81 30.79 7.26 3.99
C HIS A 81 30.63 5.83 3.45
N PHE A 82 30.29 5.72 2.17
CA PHE A 82 30.16 4.44 1.48
C PHE A 82 31.52 3.92 1.01
N SER A 83 31.74 2.62 1.19
CA SER A 83 32.92 1.91 0.70
C SER A 83 32.51 0.64 -0.05
N PRO A 84 32.78 0.52 -1.37
CA PRO A 84 33.37 1.56 -2.22
C PRO A 84 32.44 2.77 -2.44
N PRO A 85 32.94 3.91 -2.97
CA PRO A 85 32.11 5.07 -3.29
C PRO A 85 30.97 4.72 -4.25
N LEU A 86 29.82 5.39 -4.14
CA LEU A 86 28.63 5.10 -4.96
C LEU A 86 28.90 5.18 -6.47
N SER A 87 29.83 6.04 -6.89
CA SER A 87 30.25 6.20 -8.30
C SER A 87 30.90 4.94 -8.89
N GLU A 88 31.39 4.03 -8.06
CA GLU A 88 32.06 2.80 -8.49
C GLU A 88 31.11 1.58 -8.49
N ILE A 89 29.85 1.78 -8.13
CA ILE A 89 28.88 0.69 -7.92
C ILE A 89 27.68 0.93 -8.82
N ASN A 90 27.32 -0.08 -9.61
CA ASN A 90 26.08 -0.08 -10.40
C ASN A 90 24.86 -0.38 -9.51
N HIS A 91 24.67 0.42 -8.47
CA HIS A 91 23.50 0.34 -7.59
C HIS A 91 22.21 0.71 -8.33
N GLU A 92 22.32 1.36 -9.50
CA GLU A 92 21.18 1.68 -10.33
C GLU A 92 20.42 0.45 -10.86
N ALA A 93 21.12 -0.68 -11.02
CA ALA A 93 20.51 -1.94 -11.44
C ALA A 93 19.61 -2.60 -10.38
N ALA A 94 19.60 -2.11 -9.13
CA ALA A 94 18.71 -2.62 -8.08
C ALA A 94 17.28 -2.08 -8.25
N GLU A 95 16.29 -2.92 -7.91
CA GLU A 95 14.86 -2.56 -7.90
C GLU A 95 14.49 -1.77 -6.63
N VAL A 96 15.27 -1.92 -5.56
CA VAL A 96 15.01 -1.34 -4.24
C VAL A 96 16.31 -1.10 -3.49
N ASN A 97 16.35 0.00 -2.74
CA ASN A 97 17.41 0.31 -1.80
C ASN A 97 16.99 -0.01 -0.36
N VAL A 98 17.92 -0.54 0.44
CA VAL A 98 17.73 -0.78 1.88
C VAL A 98 18.89 -0.15 2.62
N ILE A 99 18.61 0.82 3.47
CA ILE A 99 19.60 1.62 4.17
C ILE A 99 19.54 1.31 5.67
N GLY A 100 20.67 0.87 6.23
CA GLY A 100 20.85 0.67 7.66
C GLY A 100 21.85 1.67 8.22
N LEU A 101 21.38 2.81 8.72
CA LEU A 101 22.24 3.78 9.39
C LEU A 101 22.70 3.22 10.75
N PRO A 102 24.00 3.22 11.09
CA PRO A 102 24.45 2.73 12.39
C PRO A 102 24.06 3.69 13.52
N LEU A 103 23.28 3.23 14.51
CA LEU A 103 22.90 4.03 15.69
C LEU A 103 24.13 4.60 16.42
N ARG A 104 25.21 3.82 16.51
CA ARG A 104 26.48 4.26 17.12
C ARG A 104 27.03 5.53 16.50
N SER A 105 26.91 5.71 15.18
CA SER A 105 27.45 6.88 14.48
C SER A 105 26.63 8.12 14.84
N VAL A 106 25.31 7.96 14.94
CA VAL A 106 24.38 9.01 15.36
C VAL A 106 24.66 9.42 16.81
N MET A 107 24.77 8.46 17.73
CA MET A 107 25.03 8.72 19.15
C MET A 107 26.40 9.36 19.38
N ALA A 108 27.43 8.89 18.66
CA ALA A 108 28.76 9.48 18.73
C ALA A 108 28.76 10.92 18.22
N ALA A 109 28.09 11.20 17.10
CA ALA A 109 27.99 12.56 16.56
C ALA A 109 27.27 13.51 17.53
N GLY A 110 26.18 13.06 18.16
CA GLY A 110 25.46 13.85 19.16
C GLY A 110 26.28 14.22 20.40
N ALA A 111 27.35 13.47 20.70
CA ALA A 111 28.23 13.72 21.85
C ALA A 111 29.23 14.86 21.61
N VAL A 112 29.64 15.06 20.36
CA VAL A 112 30.73 15.99 19.98
C VAL A 112 30.55 17.40 20.57
N PRO A 113 29.35 18.01 20.57
CA PRO A 113 29.18 19.36 21.13
C PRO A 113 29.35 19.45 22.65
N PHE A 114 29.32 18.33 23.36
CA PHE A 114 29.39 18.31 24.83
C PHE A 114 30.80 18.01 25.36
N ASP A 115 31.51 17.04 24.78
CA ASP A 115 32.83 16.63 25.25
C ASP A 115 33.95 16.86 24.24
N GLY A 116 33.64 17.35 23.04
CA GLY A 116 34.59 17.56 21.94
C GLY A 116 35.03 16.26 21.25
N PHE A 117 34.50 15.10 21.64
CA PHE A 117 34.86 13.80 21.09
C PHE A 117 33.61 13.00 20.68
N GLY A 118 33.63 12.42 19.48
CA GLY A 118 32.62 11.45 19.10
C GLY A 118 32.73 10.18 19.95
N ASN A 119 31.83 10.05 20.92
CA ASN A 119 31.76 8.91 21.82
C ASN A 119 30.31 8.45 21.99
N GLU A 120 30.06 7.22 21.59
CA GLU A 120 28.73 6.61 21.55
C GLU A 120 28.14 6.32 22.96
N ILE A 121 28.98 6.27 24.01
CA ILE A 121 28.53 6.08 25.42
C ILE A 121 28.40 7.40 26.20
N PHE A 122 28.30 8.55 25.52
CA PHE A 122 28.24 9.85 26.20
C PHE A 122 26.91 10.12 26.92
N TRP A 123 25.80 9.64 26.36
CA TRP A 123 24.43 9.94 26.83
C TRP A 123 24.18 9.79 28.35
N PRO A 124 24.77 8.83 29.11
CA PRO A 124 24.53 8.73 30.56
C PRO A 124 25.13 9.88 31.37
N ARG A 125 25.96 10.74 30.74
CA ARG A 125 26.60 11.90 31.39
C ARG A 125 25.72 13.14 31.37
N LEU A 126 24.66 13.14 30.57
CA LEU A 126 23.68 14.21 30.49
C LEU A 126 22.92 14.30 31.82
N LYS A 127 22.70 15.52 32.34
CA LYS A 127 22.14 15.70 33.69
C LYS A 127 20.80 16.41 33.70
N THR A 128 20.58 17.31 32.76
CA THR A 128 19.36 18.11 32.70
C THR A 128 18.51 17.71 31.50
N GLU A 129 17.21 17.98 31.56
CA GLU A 129 16.29 17.79 30.42
C GLU A 129 16.79 18.55 29.19
N SER A 130 17.24 19.80 29.36
CA SER A 130 17.82 20.62 28.29
C SER A 130 19.06 19.98 27.65
N ASP A 131 19.92 19.30 28.42
CA ASP A 131 21.07 18.58 27.85
C ASP A 131 20.61 17.42 26.97
N HIS A 132 19.59 16.68 27.40
CA HIS A 132 19.05 15.56 26.64
C HIS A 132 18.33 16.02 25.36
N GLU A 133 17.59 17.13 25.42
CA GLU A 133 16.98 17.73 24.24
C GLU A 133 18.04 18.22 23.24
N ALA A 134 19.09 18.88 23.72
CA ALA A 134 20.21 19.30 22.89
C ALA A 134 20.93 18.10 22.27
N TYR A 135 21.18 17.04 23.04
CA TYR A 135 21.79 15.81 22.54
C TYR A 135 20.94 15.16 21.43
N LEU A 136 19.64 15.01 21.65
CA LEU A 136 18.70 14.53 20.63
C LEU A 136 18.77 15.40 19.38
N LYS A 137 18.76 16.73 19.52
CA LYS A 137 18.85 17.66 18.40
C LYS A 137 20.10 17.43 17.56
N TYR A 138 21.28 17.31 18.19
CA TYR A 138 22.53 17.05 17.45
C TYR A 138 22.56 15.68 16.78
N CYS A 139 21.96 14.66 17.39
CA CYS A 139 21.77 13.36 16.76
C CYS A 139 20.88 13.48 15.50
N VAL A 140 19.81 14.26 15.57
CA VAL A 140 18.88 14.50 14.46
C VAL A 140 19.53 15.32 13.34
N GLU A 141 20.36 16.32 13.68
CA GLU A 141 21.17 17.08 12.71
C GLU A 141 22.09 16.13 11.93
N TYR A 142 22.78 15.22 12.61
CA TYR A 142 23.61 14.21 11.93
C TYR A 142 22.80 13.30 10.99
N ILE A 143 21.62 12.83 11.43
CA ILE A 143 20.73 12.03 10.58
C ILE A 143 20.32 12.83 9.33
N SER A 144 19.96 14.11 9.51
CA SER A 144 19.58 15.00 8.42
C SER A 144 20.72 15.22 7.43
N ASP A 145 21.93 15.48 7.92
CA ASP A 145 23.12 15.69 7.09
C ASP A 145 23.48 14.43 6.30
N PHE A 146 23.42 13.26 6.96
CA PHE A 146 23.63 11.97 6.29
C PHE A 146 22.62 11.77 5.15
N ILE A 147 21.32 11.91 5.45
CA ILE A 147 20.26 11.75 4.44
C ILE A 147 20.43 12.75 3.29
N GLY A 148 20.78 14.01 3.61
CA GLY A 148 21.07 15.04 2.61
C GLY A 148 22.22 14.68 1.68
N SER A 149 23.31 14.13 2.24
CA SER A 149 24.49 13.73 1.47
C SER A 149 24.25 12.56 0.50
N ILE A 150 23.18 11.78 0.71
CA ILE A 150 22.79 10.67 -0.15
C ILE A 150 21.51 10.96 -0.93
N SER A 151 21.09 12.22 -1.02
CA SER A 151 19.81 12.60 -1.64
C SER A 151 19.65 12.11 -3.08
N ASP A 152 20.72 12.05 -3.86
CA ASP A 152 20.72 11.50 -5.23
C ASP A 152 20.32 10.01 -5.26
N LEU A 153 20.71 9.22 -4.23
CA LEU A 153 20.33 7.81 -4.09
C LEU A 153 18.82 7.65 -3.82
N LEU A 154 18.17 8.69 -3.30
CA LEU A 154 16.76 8.69 -2.91
C LEU A 154 15.83 9.16 -4.04
N ASP A 155 16.34 9.48 -5.23
CA ASP A 155 15.51 10.00 -6.32
C ASP A 155 14.71 8.89 -7.01
N GLY A 156 13.42 8.80 -6.65
CA GLY A 156 12.42 8.02 -7.38
C GLY A 156 12.39 6.50 -7.14
N LYS A 157 13.49 5.87 -6.70
CA LYS A 157 13.55 4.43 -6.42
C LYS A 157 12.97 4.09 -5.03
N PRO A 158 12.18 3.01 -4.88
CA PRO A 158 11.77 2.53 -3.56
C PRO A 158 12.97 2.35 -2.63
N THR A 159 12.97 3.08 -1.52
CA THR A 159 14.06 3.06 -0.54
C THR A 159 13.53 2.84 0.86
N PHE A 160 14.05 1.84 1.56
CA PHE A 160 13.68 1.51 2.94
C PHE A 160 14.81 1.84 3.90
N PHE A 161 14.57 2.75 4.85
CA PHE A 161 15.44 2.92 6.01
C PHE A 161 15.01 1.93 7.10
N LEU A 162 15.93 1.11 7.59
CA LEU A 162 15.65 0.28 8.76
C LEU A 162 15.64 1.15 10.01
N SER A 163 14.64 0.97 10.88
CA SER A 163 14.65 1.61 12.20
C SER A 163 15.83 1.15 13.04
N PHE A 164 16.29 2.01 13.94
CA PHE A 164 17.20 1.63 15.01
C PHE A 164 16.50 0.65 15.95
N TRP A 165 17.24 -0.36 16.41
CA TRP A 165 16.71 -1.29 17.40
C TRP A 165 16.54 -0.56 18.72
N GLU A 166 15.30 -0.54 19.22
CA GLU A 166 14.98 0.06 20.50
C GLU A 166 15.49 -0.82 21.65
N PRO A 167 16.10 -0.23 22.68
CA PRO A 167 16.38 -0.93 23.92
C PRO A 167 15.15 -1.60 24.50
N ARG A 168 15.28 -2.79 25.07
CA ARG A 168 14.15 -3.55 25.64
C ARG A 168 13.73 -2.99 26.99
N GLN A 169 14.64 -2.34 27.72
CA GLN A 169 14.41 -1.87 29.10
C GLN A 169 14.85 -0.43 29.31
N ASN A 170 14.26 0.22 30.32
CA ASN A 170 14.75 1.50 30.81
C ASN A 170 15.99 1.30 31.69
N PHE A 171 17.17 1.69 31.18
CA PHE A 171 18.44 1.54 31.90
C PHE A 171 18.56 2.45 33.12
N MET A 172 17.75 3.51 33.20
CA MET A 172 17.69 4.37 34.39
C MET A 172 17.04 3.63 35.57
N GLY A 173 16.18 2.66 35.28
CA GLY A 173 15.52 1.80 36.26
C GLY A 173 14.02 1.67 36.01
N ALA A 174 13.43 0.57 36.51
CA ALA A 174 12.04 0.22 36.22
C ALA A 174 10.98 1.22 36.74
N LEU A 175 11.34 2.06 37.72
CA LEU A 175 10.48 3.08 38.32
C LEU A 175 10.75 4.49 37.80
N PHE A 176 11.78 4.67 36.97
CA PHE A 176 12.04 5.96 36.35
C PHE A 176 11.01 6.26 35.26
N PRO A 177 10.73 7.56 34.98
CA PRO A 177 9.81 7.96 33.92
C PRO A 177 10.13 7.25 32.60
N ARG A 178 9.08 6.72 31.96
CA ARG A 178 9.22 5.96 30.70
C ARG A 178 9.42 6.86 29.48
N PHE A 179 8.74 8.00 29.44
CA PHE A 179 8.71 8.93 28.31
C PHE A 179 9.59 10.15 28.60
N ASP A 180 10.85 9.88 28.96
CA ASP A 180 11.85 10.88 29.32
C ASP A 180 13.13 10.59 28.53
N LEU A 181 13.81 11.63 28.05
CA LEU A 181 14.97 11.45 27.15
C LEU A 181 16.20 10.85 27.86
N SER A 182 16.25 10.84 29.20
CA SER A 182 17.25 10.08 29.95
C SER A 182 17.04 8.57 29.86
N ASN A 183 15.83 8.11 29.50
CA ASN A 183 15.58 6.72 29.17
C ASN A 183 16.07 6.45 27.72
N PRO A 184 17.11 5.63 27.52
CA PRO A 184 17.65 5.35 26.20
C PRO A 184 16.65 4.66 25.27
N GLN A 185 15.71 3.87 25.81
CA GLN A 185 14.61 3.30 25.02
C GLN A 185 13.80 4.42 24.35
N TYR A 186 13.39 5.41 25.14
CA TYR A 186 12.61 6.53 24.64
C TYR A 186 13.42 7.45 23.73
N LEU A 187 14.70 7.68 24.03
CA LEU A 187 15.60 8.41 23.15
C LEU A 187 15.68 7.77 21.74
N VAL A 188 15.86 6.45 21.66
CA VAL A 188 15.93 5.74 20.37
C VAL A 188 14.57 5.73 19.66
N MET A 189 13.46 5.58 20.38
CA MET A 189 12.12 5.78 19.80
C MET A 189 11.96 7.17 19.18
N ARG A 190 12.46 8.21 19.86
CA ARG A 190 12.44 9.59 19.35
C ARG A 190 13.33 9.77 18.13
N LEU A 191 14.51 9.14 18.09
CA LEU A 191 15.38 9.13 16.91
C LEU A 191 14.72 8.45 15.71
N ASN A 192 14.06 7.31 15.90
CA ASN A 192 13.30 6.64 14.84
C ASN A 192 12.19 7.53 14.28
N ALA A 193 11.43 8.21 15.15
CA ALA A 193 10.37 9.13 14.75
C ALA A 193 10.91 10.34 13.95
N GLU A 194 12.02 10.94 14.40
CA GLU A 194 12.64 12.06 13.67
C GLU A 194 13.27 11.62 12.34
N MET A 195 13.89 10.43 12.30
CA MET A 195 14.38 9.84 11.05
C MET A 195 13.25 9.64 10.05
N GLU A 196 12.10 9.08 10.49
CA GLU A 196 10.91 8.93 9.65
C GLU A 196 10.43 10.29 9.11
N ARG A 197 10.39 11.32 9.98
CA ARG A 197 9.97 12.67 9.58
C ARG A 197 10.88 13.26 8.49
N ILE A 198 12.19 13.05 8.59
CA ILE A 198 13.16 13.52 7.60
C ILE A 198 13.01 12.73 6.30
N ILE A 199 13.04 11.40 6.33
CA ILE A 199 13.01 10.60 5.09
C ILE A 199 11.70 10.76 4.31
N ARG A 200 10.58 11.06 4.98
CA ARG A 200 9.28 11.32 4.33
C ARG A 200 9.26 12.57 3.45
N THR A 201 10.25 13.45 3.53
CA THR A 201 10.38 14.57 2.59
C THR A 201 10.90 14.13 1.22
N TYR A 202 11.45 12.92 1.12
CA TYR A 202 11.95 12.33 -0.12
C TYR A 202 10.90 11.39 -0.70
N PRO A 203 10.65 11.43 -2.03
CA PRO A 203 9.69 10.55 -2.68
C PRO A 203 10.12 9.10 -2.55
N ASN A 204 9.15 8.18 -2.50
CA ASN A 204 9.38 6.72 -2.45
C ASN A 204 10.36 6.22 -1.37
N THR A 205 10.55 7.00 -0.31
CA THR A 205 11.41 6.66 0.82
C THR A 205 10.58 6.39 2.08
N PHE A 206 10.82 5.25 2.72
CA PHE A 206 9.97 4.74 3.79
C PHE A 206 10.79 4.21 4.97
N LEU A 207 10.26 4.33 6.19
CA LEU A 207 10.79 3.61 7.35
C LEU A 207 10.27 2.17 7.30
N LEU A 208 11.16 1.19 7.35
CA LEU A 208 10.83 -0.20 7.65
C LEU A 208 11.14 -0.43 9.13
N ASP A 209 10.11 -0.47 9.96
CA ASP A 209 10.30 -0.64 11.39
C ASP A 209 10.60 -2.11 11.73
N VAL A 210 11.88 -2.41 11.95
CA VAL A 210 12.34 -3.74 12.33
C VAL A 210 11.98 -4.07 13.79
N ASN A 211 11.58 -3.09 14.61
CA ASN A 211 11.15 -3.32 15.98
C ASN A 211 9.85 -4.13 16.06
N ASP A 212 8.93 -3.97 15.11
CA ASP A 212 7.70 -4.78 15.03
C ASP A 212 7.99 -6.26 14.78
N ILE A 213 8.97 -6.53 13.91
CA ILE A 213 9.45 -7.89 13.62
C ILE A 213 10.10 -8.48 14.87
N LEU A 214 10.99 -7.72 15.51
CA LEU A 214 11.67 -8.14 16.74
C LEU A 214 10.70 -8.40 17.90
N ASN A 215 9.67 -7.57 18.06
CA ASN A 215 8.63 -7.72 19.07
C ASN A 215 7.81 -8.99 18.85
N SER A 216 7.47 -9.26 17.58
CA SER A 216 6.75 -10.46 17.20
C SER A 216 7.60 -11.73 17.37
N MET A 217 8.93 -11.63 17.17
CA MET A 217 9.86 -12.77 17.26
C MET A 217 10.22 -13.11 18.70
N GLY A 218 10.14 -12.11 19.58
CA GLY A 218 10.74 -12.14 20.90
C GLY A 218 12.23 -11.77 20.82
N ARG A 219 12.61 -10.71 21.52
CA ARG A 219 13.96 -10.11 21.41
C ARG A 219 15.05 -10.84 22.17
N PHE A 220 14.69 -11.65 23.17
CA PHE A 220 15.64 -12.24 24.13
C PHE A 220 16.77 -13.06 23.49
N ARG A 221 16.53 -13.67 22.33
CA ARG A 221 17.51 -14.54 21.65
C ARG A 221 18.26 -13.87 20.50
N ILE A 222 18.06 -12.57 20.29
CA ILE A 222 18.71 -11.82 19.20
C ILE A 222 19.28 -10.46 19.64
N GLN A 223 18.71 -9.84 20.68
CA GLN A 223 19.14 -8.57 21.25
C GLN A 223 19.46 -8.73 22.75
N ASP A 224 20.65 -8.27 23.14
CA ASP A 224 21.05 -8.11 24.55
C ASP A 224 21.57 -6.70 24.84
N ASP A 225 20.68 -5.92 25.44
CA ASP A 225 20.86 -4.56 25.96
C ASP A 225 22.09 -4.39 26.87
N TYR A 226 22.40 -5.39 27.70
CA TYR A 226 23.48 -5.31 28.68
C TYR A 226 24.86 -5.52 28.05
N ALA A 227 24.93 -6.24 26.93
CA ALA A 227 26.19 -6.64 26.32
C ALA A 227 26.65 -5.67 25.22
N ARG A 228 25.75 -5.07 24.43
CA ARG A 228 26.19 -4.65 23.09
C ARG A 228 25.41 -3.58 22.32
N GLU A 229 24.41 -2.89 22.89
CA GLU A 229 23.53 -2.02 22.08
C GLU A 229 24.23 -0.94 21.27
N ILE A 230 25.37 -0.45 21.76
CA ILE A 230 26.12 0.63 21.12
C ILE A 230 27.33 0.13 20.30
N SER A 231 27.47 -1.19 20.12
CA SER A 231 28.59 -1.79 19.39
C SER A 231 28.23 -2.27 18.00
N HIS A 232 29.22 -2.22 17.10
CA HIS A 232 29.35 -2.49 15.64
C HIS A 232 28.23 -3.20 14.84
N ALA A 233 27.30 -3.97 15.43
CA ALA A 233 26.37 -4.80 14.66
C ALA A 233 24.95 -4.97 15.25
N SER A 234 24.65 -4.47 16.45
CA SER A 234 23.37 -4.60 17.21
C SER A 234 22.83 -6.04 17.45
N ASN A 235 23.32 -7.03 16.70
CA ASN A 235 23.00 -8.45 16.79
C ASN A 235 23.98 -9.17 17.75
N MET A 236 23.51 -10.25 18.38
CA MET A 236 24.37 -11.12 19.21
C MET A 236 25.22 -12.06 18.35
N PHE A 237 26.51 -11.74 18.21
CA PHE A 237 27.49 -12.60 17.52
C PHE A 237 28.66 -12.98 18.44
N ASP A 238 29.30 -14.11 18.16
CA ASP A 238 30.52 -14.55 18.86
C ASP A 238 31.80 -13.90 18.30
N THR A 239 31.69 -12.79 17.56
CA THR A 239 32.78 -12.23 16.74
C THR A 239 34.04 -11.84 17.51
N THR A 240 33.94 -11.54 18.81
CA THR A 240 35.09 -11.18 19.67
C THR A 240 35.43 -12.29 20.67
N PHE A 241 34.77 -13.45 20.59
CA PHE A 241 34.98 -14.53 21.54
C PHE A 241 36.42 -15.05 21.52
N GLU A 242 37.04 -15.12 20.34
CA GLU A 242 38.42 -15.57 20.17
C GLU A 242 39.42 -14.63 20.87
N ASP A 243 39.15 -13.31 20.86
CA ASP A 243 39.98 -12.32 21.56
C ASP A 243 39.93 -12.49 23.09
N ASP A 244 38.79 -12.95 23.61
CA ASP A 244 38.56 -13.21 25.03
C ASP A 244 39.01 -14.62 25.50
N ALA A 245 39.46 -15.48 24.58
CA ALA A 245 39.76 -16.89 24.88
C ALA A 245 40.95 -17.08 25.85
N LYS A 246 41.82 -16.07 25.98
CA LYS A 246 43.03 -16.11 26.83
C LYS A 246 42.81 -15.63 28.27
N ARG A 247 41.58 -15.34 28.67
CA ARG A 247 41.26 -14.89 30.04
C ARG A 247 41.48 -16.01 31.05
N ILE A 248 41.92 -15.65 32.26
CA ILE A 248 42.09 -16.60 33.39
C ILE A 248 40.80 -17.41 33.63
N ARG A 249 39.65 -16.74 33.58
CA ARG A 249 38.35 -17.39 33.48
C ARG A 249 37.91 -17.37 32.02
N THR A 250 37.85 -18.54 31.41
CA THR A 250 37.37 -18.69 30.02
C THR A 250 35.94 -18.16 29.91
N SER A 251 35.73 -17.24 28.96
CA SER A 251 34.40 -16.74 28.63
C SER A 251 33.54 -17.84 28.01
N THR A 252 32.22 -17.69 28.07
CA THR A 252 31.29 -18.50 27.28
C THR A 252 30.84 -17.66 26.08
N PRO A 253 30.79 -18.19 24.85
CA PRO A 253 30.26 -17.45 23.70
C PRO A 253 28.82 -16.99 23.94
N LEU A 254 28.46 -15.80 23.44
CA LEU A 254 27.11 -15.24 23.59
C LEU A 254 26.06 -16.17 22.99
N SER A 255 26.38 -16.83 21.86
CA SER A 255 25.49 -17.79 21.22
C SER A 255 25.08 -18.96 22.11
N ARG A 256 25.98 -19.38 23.03
CA ARG A 256 25.72 -20.44 24.01
C ARG A 256 25.01 -19.93 25.24
N ILE A 257 25.30 -18.70 25.68
CA ILE A 257 24.63 -18.07 26.83
C ILE A 257 23.15 -17.85 26.53
N TYR A 258 22.84 -17.31 25.34
CA TYR A 258 21.50 -16.87 24.98
C TYR A 258 20.73 -17.84 24.07
N ASP A 259 21.32 -18.99 23.73
CA ASP A 259 20.74 -19.96 22.80
C ASP A 259 20.23 -19.28 21.52
N THR A 260 21.15 -18.61 20.82
CA THR A 260 20.81 -17.80 19.63
C THR A 260 20.45 -18.64 18.39
N GLY A 261 20.28 -19.97 18.56
CA GLY A 261 20.16 -20.96 17.49
C GLY A 261 19.24 -20.52 16.34
N GLY A 262 19.85 -20.19 15.20
CA GLY A 262 19.16 -19.83 13.95
C GLY A 262 18.40 -18.49 13.94
N GLN A 263 18.38 -17.73 15.04
CA GLN A 263 17.51 -16.54 15.18
C GLN A 263 17.86 -15.42 14.20
N HIS A 264 19.15 -15.22 13.91
CA HIS A 264 19.58 -14.28 12.87
C HIS A 264 19.03 -14.67 11.48
N GLY A 265 18.95 -15.97 11.17
CA GLY A 265 18.36 -16.44 9.92
C GLY A 265 16.86 -16.20 9.85
N VAL A 266 16.16 -16.32 10.99
CA VAL A 266 14.73 -15.96 11.10
C VAL A 266 14.54 -14.46 10.92
N TYR A 267 15.35 -13.63 11.58
CA TYR A 267 15.30 -12.18 11.43
C TYR A 267 15.53 -11.76 9.98
N GLY A 268 16.58 -12.32 9.34
CA GLY A 268 16.85 -12.11 7.92
C GLY A 268 15.66 -12.48 7.03
N HIS A 269 15.03 -13.64 7.29
CA HIS A 269 13.82 -14.07 6.59
C HIS A 269 12.66 -13.07 6.77
N CYS A 270 12.37 -12.66 8.00
CA CYS A 270 11.24 -11.79 8.31
C CYS A 270 11.42 -10.39 7.71
N VAL A 271 12.59 -9.78 7.86
CA VAL A 271 12.87 -8.45 7.31
C VAL A 271 12.89 -8.48 5.78
N PHE A 272 13.49 -9.50 5.16
CA PHE A 272 13.47 -9.62 3.70
C PHE A 272 12.05 -9.79 3.14
N ASN A 273 11.22 -10.59 3.82
CA ASN A 273 9.81 -10.71 3.44
C ASN A 273 9.04 -9.40 3.64
N ALA A 274 9.34 -8.62 4.67
CA ALA A 274 8.76 -7.29 4.87
C ALA A 274 9.16 -6.31 3.74
N ILE A 275 10.41 -6.37 3.27
CA ILE A 275 10.86 -5.60 2.08
C ILE A 275 10.00 -5.98 0.86
N ARG A 276 9.86 -7.29 0.59
CA ARG A 276 9.06 -7.81 -0.54
C ARG A 276 7.58 -7.40 -0.43
N ASP A 277 7.01 -7.54 0.75
CA ASP A 277 5.62 -7.18 1.04
C ASP A 277 5.39 -5.68 0.84
N ASN A 278 6.29 -4.82 1.34
CA ASN A 278 6.19 -3.37 1.17
C ASN A 278 6.37 -2.96 -0.29
N LEU A 279 7.23 -3.62 -1.07
CA LEU A 279 7.30 -3.43 -2.51
C LEU A 279 6.00 -3.82 -3.22
N ALA A 280 5.35 -4.90 -2.79
CA ALA A 280 4.04 -5.27 -3.33
C ALA A 280 2.98 -4.20 -3.04
N ILE A 281 3.03 -3.55 -1.87
CA ILE A 281 2.16 -2.41 -1.52
C ILE A 281 2.45 -1.21 -2.43
N ILE A 282 3.73 -0.84 -2.59
CA ILE A 282 4.16 0.29 -3.45
C ILE A 282 3.71 0.08 -4.89
N ASN A 283 3.87 -1.15 -5.40
CA ASN A 283 3.50 -1.52 -6.76
C ASN A 283 2.00 -1.82 -6.92
N ALA A 284 1.21 -1.74 -5.85
CA ALA A 284 -0.19 -2.16 -5.80
C ALA A 284 -0.41 -3.54 -6.45
N ALA A 285 0.44 -4.51 -6.13
CA ALA A 285 0.40 -5.84 -6.70
C ALA A 285 -0.85 -6.61 -6.24
N ALA A 286 -1.68 -7.01 -7.21
CA ALA A 286 -2.89 -7.82 -6.98
C ALA A 286 -3.78 -7.28 -5.84
N PRO A 287 -4.28 -6.03 -5.92
CA PRO A 287 -4.96 -5.37 -4.80
C PRO A 287 -6.38 -5.91 -4.60
N ILE A 288 -6.78 -6.08 -3.34
CA ILE A 288 -8.16 -6.35 -2.95
C ILE A 288 -8.85 -5.00 -2.73
N LYS A 289 -9.87 -4.72 -3.55
CA LYS A 289 -10.62 -3.47 -3.58
C LYS A 289 -12.01 -3.58 -2.94
N LEU A 290 -12.52 -4.80 -2.77
CA LEU A 290 -13.79 -5.09 -2.13
C LEU A 290 -13.65 -6.37 -1.28
N ILE A 291 -14.18 -6.33 -0.07
CA ILE A 291 -14.41 -7.52 0.77
C ILE A 291 -15.91 -7.76 0.87
N ILE A 292 -16.36 -8.95 0.49
CA ILE A 292 -17.74 -9.42 0.61
C ILE A 292 -17.79 -10.37 1.81
N MET A 293 -18.67 -10.10 2.77
CA MET A 293 -18.81 -10.88 4.00
C MET A 293 -20.13 -11.66 3.99
N ASP A 294 -20.08 -12.92 4.42
CA ASP A 294 -21.25 -13.59 4.98
C ASP A 294 -21.61 -13.03 6.38
N LEU A 295 -22.73 -13.47 6.95
CA LEU A 295 -23.22 -13.06 8.27
C LEU A 295 -23.10 -14.17 9.33
N ASP A 296 -23.88 -15.24 9.18
CA ASP A 296 -23.90 -16.37 10.12
C ASP A 296 -22.51 -17.02 10.21
N ASP A 297 -22.09 -17.35 11.44
CA ASP A 297 -20.75 -17.88 11.79
C ASP A 297 -19.53 -17.16 11.18
N THR A 298 -19.75 -15.97 10.63
CA THR A 298 -18.73 -15.14 9.96
C THR A 298 -18.62 -13.78 10.65
N MET A 299 -19.71 -13.02 10.69
CA MET A 299 -19.81 -11.71 11.33
C MET A 299 -20.39 -11.80 12.75
N TRP A 300 -21.09 -12.88 13.08
CA TRP A 300 -21.51 -13.18 14.45
C TRP A 300 -21.41 -14.69 14.72
N ARG A 301 -21.73 -15.10 15.95
CA ARG A 301 -21.69 -16.50 16.37
C ARG A 301 -23.02 -17.19 16.16
N GLY A 302 -23.03 -18.31 15.45
CA GLY A 302 -24.19 -19.14 15.22
C GLY A 302 -24.98 -18.72 13.99
N VAL A 303 -26.00 -19.54 13.70
CA VAL A 303 -26.88 -19.42 12.54
C VAL A 303 -28.22 -18.82 12.98
N LEU A 304 -28.62 -17.70 12.39
CA LEU A 304 -29.82 -16.95 12.82
C LEU A 304 -31.11 -17.80 12.79
N ALA A 305 -31.21 -18.75 11.84
CA ALA A 305 -32.37 -19.61 11.69
C ALA A 305 -32.61 -20.58 12.87
N ASP A 306 -31.56 -20.90 13.63
CA ASP A 306 -31.63 -21.89 14.71
C ASP A 306 -32.27 -21.33 16.00
N GLY A 307 -32.51 -20.01 16.08
CA GLY A 307 -33.39 -19.39 17.08
C GLY A 307 -32.89 -19.35 18.53
N ASP A 308 -31.77 -19.98 18.86
CA ASP A 308 -31.24 -20.04 20.22
C ASP A 308 -30.56 -18.72 20.63
N ARG A 309 -31.33 -17.84 21.28
CA ARG A 309 -30.87 -16.58 21.87
C ARG A 309 -29.93 -16.82 23.06
N SER A 310 -28.63 -16.99 22.82
CA SER A 310 -27.56 -16.64 23.78
C SER A 310 -26.09 -16.60 23.26
N PRO A 311 -25.68 -17.14 22.10
CA PRO A 311 -24.28 -17.03 21.66
C PRO A 311 -23.94 -15.71 20.95
N TYR A 312 -24.93 -15.02 20.38
CA TYR A 312 -24.75 -13.80 19.56
C TYR A 312 -24.36 -12.53 20.35
N GLU A 313 -24.61 -12.47 21.66
CA GLU A 313 -24.25 -11.29 22.47
C GLU A 313 -22.76 -11.22 22.80
N ARG A 314 -22.10 -12.38 22.79
CA ARG A 314 -20.68 -12.48 23.10
C ARG A 314 -19.87 -12.04 21.89
N THR A 315 -19.39 -10.79 21.91
CA THR A 315 -18.62 -10.22 20.80
C THR A 315 -17.12 -10.07 21.09
N ASP A 316 -16.60 -10.50 22.24
CA ASP A 316 -15.16 -10.45 22.57
C ASP A 316 -14.30 -11.31 21.62
N TYR A 317 -13.07 -10.83 21.35
CA TYR A 317 -12.16 -11.40 20.34
C TYR A 317 -12.78 -11.36 18.92
N TRP A 318 -12.91 -12.50 18.22
CA TRP A 318 -13.81 -12.60 17.08
C TRP A 318 -15.26 -12.52 17.60
N PRO A 319 -16.20 -11.80 17.00
CA PRO A 319 -16.12 -11.10 15.73
C PRO A 319 -15.77 -9.61 15.87
N THR A 320 -15.64 -9.03 17.09
CA THR A 320 -15.30 -7.59 17.23
C THR A 320 -13.99 -7.24 16.56
N GLY A 321 -12.95 -8.06 16.69
CA GLY A 321 -11.67 -7.86 16.02
C GLY A 321 -11.75 -7.97 14.49
N LEU A 322 -12.72 -8.72 13.96
CA LEU A 322 -12.99 -8.76 12.52
C LEU A 322 -13.67 -7.47 12.06
N ALA A 323 -14.68 -6.98 12.77
CA ALA A 323 -15.31 -5.70 12.47
C ALA A 323 -14.31 -4.53 12.51
N GLU A 324 -13.39 -4.52 13.49
CA GLU A 324 -12.28 -3.58 13.54
C GLU A 324 -11.41 -3.66 12.26
N ALA A 325 -11.03 -4.87 11.83
CA ALA A 325 -10.25 -5.05 10.60
C ALA A 325 -10.98 -4.52 9.36
N LEU A 326 -12.28 -4.75 9.25
CA LEU A 326 -13.10 -4.25 8.13
C LEU A 326 -13.17 -2.72 8.13
N LEU A 327 -13.30 -2.08 9.30
CA LEU A 327 -13.30 -0.63 9.42
C LEU A 327 -11.93 -0.02 9.10
N ILE A 328 -10.83 -0.66 9.52
CA ILE A 328 -9.46 -0.25 9.14
C ILE A 328 -9.27 -0.39 7.63
N TYR A 329 -9.69 -1.51 7.03
CA TYR A 329 -9.63 -1.72 5.59
C TYR A 329 -10.45 -0.67 4.82
N LYS A 330 -11.66 -0.35 5.30
CA LYS A 330 -12.49 0.72 4.74
C LYS A 330 -11.84 2.10 4.88
N ALA A 331 -11.22 2.41 6.03
CA ALA A 331 -10.50 3.66 6.25
C ALA A 331 -9.29 3.82 5.29
N ARG A 332 -8.73 2.70 4.81
CA ARG A 332 -7.71 2.68 3.75
C ARG A 332 -8.28 2.85 2.32
N GLY A 333 -9.60 3.02 2.17
CA GLY A 333 -10.29 3.17 0.88
C GLY A 333 -10.82 1.88 0.27
N GLY A 334 -10.80 0.78 1.04
CA GLY A 334 -11.45 -0.47 0.69
C GLY A 334 -12.97 -0.36 0.71
N LEU A 335 -13.64 -1.19 -0.08
CA LEU A 335 -15.10 -1.29 -0.11
C LEU A 335 -15.55 -2.55 0.64
N LEU A 336 -16.73 -2.50 1.25
CA LEU A 336 -17.33 -3.64 1.94
C LEU A 336 -18.68 -3.97 1.30
N ALA A 337 -19.04 -5.25 1.22
CA ALA A 337 -20.38 -5.71 0.88
C ALA A 337 -20.81 -6.91 1.73
N ILE A 338 -22.11 -7.19 1.77
CA ILE A 338 -22.69 -8.36 2.44
C ILE A 338 -23.32 -9.25 1.38
N CYS A 339 -23.05 -10.57 1.45
CA CYS A 339 -23.74 -11.60 0.68
C CYS A 339 -24.07 -12.76 1.61
N SER A 340 -25.34 -12.87 2.03
CA SER A 340 -25.75 -13.84 3.04
C SER A 340 -27.13 -14.44 2.79
N LYS A 341 -27.31 -15.68 3.23
CA LYS A 341 -28.55 -16.46 3.07
C LYS A 341 -29.40 -16.41 4.34
N ASN A 342 -30.11 -15.31 4.53
CA ASN A 342 -31.01 -15.13 5.66
C ASN A 342 -32.34 -14.48 5.25
N ASP A 343 -33.29 -14.49 6.20
CA ASP A 343 -34.43 -13.59 6.15
C ASP A 343 -33.95 -12.12 6.25
N PRO A 344 -34.32 -11.23 5.32
CA PRO A 344 -33.81 -9.86 5.28
C PRO A 344 -34.16 -9.02 6.51
N GLU A 345 -35.34 -9.19 7.09
CA GLU A 345 -35.80 -8.38 8.22
C GLU A 345 -35.12 -8.83 9.51
N LEU A 346 -35.08 -10.15 9.74
CA LEU A 346 -34.43 -10.73 10.91
C LEU A 346 -32.93 -10.45 10.93
N ALA A 347 -32.25 -10.61 9.79
CA ALA A 347 -30.80 -10.37 9.71
C ALA A 347 -30.43 -8.90 9.97
N ARG A 348 -31.25 -7.95 9.49
CA ARG A 348 -31.04 -6.51 9.76
C ARG A 348 -31.22 -6.18 11.24
N ALA A 349 -32.30 -6.70 11.84
CA ALA A 349 -32.54 -6.52 13.27
C ALA A 349 -31.41 -7.13 14.12
N GLU A 350 -30.92 -8.30 13.74
CA GLU A 350 -29.80 -8.95 14.42
C GLU A 350 -28.49 -8.20 14.24
N PHE A 351 -28.22 -7.70 13.02
CA PHE A 351 -27.04 -6.88 12.74
C PHE A 351 -26.99 -5.64 13.65
N ASP A 352 -28.10 -4.91 13.75
CA ASP A 352 -28.20 -3.73 14.62
C ASP A 352 -28.04 -4.10 16.10
N ARG A 353 -28.59 -5.24 16.51
CA ARG A 353 -28.54 -5.74 17.90
C ARG A 353 -27.13 -6.17 18.33
N VAL A 354 -26.42 -6.92 17.49
CA VAL A 354 -25.05 -7.43 17.75
C VAL A 354 -24.05 -6.29 17.74
N TRP A 355 -24.13 -5.42 16.73
CA TRP A 355 -23.11 -4.38 16.54
C TRP A 355 -23.38 -3.12 17.34
N ARG A 356 -24.64 -2.83 17.68
CA ARG A 356 -25.04 -1.65 18.48
C ARG A 356 -24.44 -0.35 17.94
N GLY A 357 -24.42 -0.21 16.62
CA GLY A 357 -23.88 0.96 15.91
C GLY A 357 -22.34 1.04 15.81
N ARG A 358 -21.58 0.09 16.38
CA ARG A 358 -20.11 0.00 16.21
C ARG A 358 -19.71 -0.31 14.77
N LEU A 359 -20.52 -1.13 14.11
CA LEU A 359 -20.50 -1.40 12.69
C LEU A 359 -21.94 -1.22 12.20
N LYS A 360 -22.11 -0.59 11.05
CA LYS A 360 -23.44 -0.26 10.53
C LYS A 360 -23.62 -0.83 9.13
N LEU A 361 -24.87 -1.06 8.72
CA LEU A 361 -25.15 -1.48 7.34
C LEU A 361 -24.72 -0.39 6.33
N GLU A 362 -24.71 0.88 6.73
CA GLU A 362 -24.14 1.99 5.97
C GLU A 362 -22.61 1.96 5.93
N ASP A 363 -21.95 0.93 6.45
CA ASP A 363 -20.55 0.67 6.15
C ASP A 363 -20.36 -0.12 4.85
N PHE A 364 -21.40 -0.80 4.38
CA PHE A 364 -21.38 -1.70 3.23
C PHE A 364 -22.01 -1.03 1.99
N ILE A 365 -21.30 -1.08 0.86
CA ILE A 365 -21.72 -0.43 -0.38
C ILE A 365 -22.90 -1.15 -1.03
N SER A 366 -22.96 -2.48 -0.87
CA SER A 366 -24.03 -3.34 -1.35
C SER A 366 -24.33 -4.41 -0.30
N VAL A 367 -25.61 -4.71 -0.11
CA VAL A 367 -26.11 -5.66 0.89
C VAL A 367 -27.10 -6.59 0.19
N ARG A 368 -26.71 -7.84 -0.02
CA ARG A 368 -27.53 -8.92 -0.56
C ARG A 368 -27.82 -9.90 0.58
N ILE A 369 -29.03 -9.81 1.12
CA ILE A 369 -29.54 -10.74 2.14
C ILE A 369 -30.84 -11.29 1.57
N ASN A 370 -30.80 -12.54 1.11
CA ASN A 370 -31.92 -13.27 0.51
C ASN A 370 -31.52 -14.75 0.37
N PHE A 371 -32.41 -15.61 -0.13
CA PHE A 371 -32.12 -17.03 -0.33
C PHE A 371 -31.64 -17.41 -1.74
N GLN A 372 -31.22 -16.44 -2.58
CA GLN A 372 -30.63 -16.73 -3.89
C GLN A 372 -29.23 -17.35 -3.74
N PRO A 373 -28.73 -18.08 -4.77
CA PRO A 373 -27.35 -18.54 -4.79
C PRO A 373 -26.35 -17.40 -4.54
N LYS A 374 -25.28 -17.66 -3.78
CA LYS A 374 -24.30 -16.62 -3.44
C LYS A 374 -23.52 -16.18 -4.68
N SER A 375 -23.28 -17.08 -5.64
CA SER A 375 -22.67 -16.73 -6.94
C SER A 375 -23.49 -15.69 -7.73
N GLU A 376 -24.82 -15.82 -7.77
CA GLU A 376 -25.71 -14.85 -8.43
C GLU A 376 -25.63 -13.49 -7.74
N ASN A 377 -25.82 -13.46 -6.42
CA ASN A 377 -25.71 -12.24 -5.62
C ASN A 377 -24.34 -11.56 -5.76
N ILE A 378 -23.24 -12.33 -5.76
CA ILE A 378 -21.88 -11.80 -5.92
C ILE A 378 -21.68 -11.25 -7.34
N THR A 379 -22.22 -11.90 -8.37
CA THR A 379 -22.17 -11.40 -9.75
C THR A 379 -22.85 -10.04 -9.85
N GLU A 380 -24.05 -9.91 -9.27
CA GLU A 380 -24.74 -8.61 -9.20
C GLU A 380 -23.95 -7.55 -8.45
N ILE A 381 -23.31 -7.91 -7.32
CA ILE A 381 -22.46 -6.99 -6.55
C ILE A 381 -21.28 -6.52 -7.41
N LEU A 382 -20.64 -7.43 -8.15
CA LEU A 382 -19.50 -7.11 -9.03
C LEU A 382 -19.89 -6.15 -10.15
N ASP A 383 -21.06 -6.35 -10.75
CA ASP A 383 -21.63 -5.47 -11.78
C ASP A 383 -21.98 -4.09 -11.21
N GLU A 384 -22.61 -4.06 -10.04
CA GLU A 384 -23.01 -2.85 -9.32
C GLU A 384 -21.80 -1.95 -8.99
N VAL A 385 -20.73 -2.56 -8.49
CA VAL A 385 -19.49 -1.86 -8.10
C VAL A 385 -18.47 -1.70 -9.24
N ASN A 386 -18.70 -2.36 -10.39
CA ASN A 386 -17.81 -2.42 -11.56
C ASN A 386 -16.36 -2.80 -11.17
N LEU A 387 -16.20 -3.96 -10.51
CA LEU A 387 -14.89 -4.52 -10.16
C LEU A 387 -14.68 -5.90 -10.79
N LEU A 388 -13.44 -6.15 -11.20
CA LEU A 388 -13.03 -7.48 -11.65
C LEU A 388 -12.95 -8.46 -10.45
N PRO A 389 -13.38 -9.73 -10.59
CA PRO A 389 -13.35 -10.73 -9.51
C PRO A 389 -11.98 -10.88 -8.83
N ALA A 390 -10.89 -10.80 -9.60
CA ALA A 390 -9.52 -10.90 -9.08
C ALA A 390 -9.14 -9.82 -8.05
N ASN A 391 -9.92 -8.73 -7.94
CA ASN A 391 -9.74 -7.67 -6.95
C ASN A 391 -10.73 -7.77 -5.78
N VAL A 392 -11.44 -8.89 -5.63
CA VAL A 392 -12.48 -9.06 -4.61
C VAL A 392 -12.17 -10.28 -3.76
N LEU A 393 -12.38 -10.12 -2.45
CA LEU A 393 -12.28 -11.19 -1.47
C LEU A 393 -13.67 -11.54 -0.96
N PHE A 394 -14.06 -12.80 -1.03
CA PHE A 394 -15.25 -13.33 -0.39
C PHE A 394 -14.87 -14.11 0.86
N VAL A 395 -15.52 -13.76 1.99
CA VAL A 395 -15.28 -14.34 3.31
C VAL A 395 -16.54 -15.05 3.78
N ASP A 396 -16.42 -16.34 4.05
CA ASP A 396 -17.52 -17.22 4.42
C ASP A 396 -16.97 -18.44 5.17
N ASP A 397 -17.55 -18.80 6.30
CA ASP A 397 -17.13 -19.97 7.08
C ASP A 397 -17.53 -21.29 6.42
N ASN A 398 -18.58 -21.28 5.58
CA ASN A 398 -19.17 -22.48 5.00
C ASN A 398 -18.44 -22.90 3.71
N PRO A 399 -17.68 -24.01 3.73
CA PRO A 399 -16.92 -24.46 2.56
C PRO A 399 -17.81 -24.80 1.35
N ARG A 400 -19.09 -25.14 1.56
CA ARG A 400 -20.02 -25.42 0.45
C ARG A 400 -20.37 -24.17 -0.33
N GLU A 401 -20.57 -23.05 0.34
CA GLU A 401 -20.85 -21.76 -0.30
C GLU A 401 -19.61 -21.26 -1.04
N ILE A 402 -18.42 -21.47 -0.46
CA ILE A 402 -17.14 -21.19 -1.12
C ILE A 402 -16.98 -22.00 -2.41
N ASP A 403 -17.26 -23.31 -2.38
CA ASP A 403 -17.14 -24.18 -3.57
C ASP A 403 -18.19 -23.83 -4.64
N GLU A 404 -19.40 -23.46 -4.24
CA GLU A 404 -20.45 -22.96 -5.13
C GLU A 404 -19.99 -21.71 -5.88
N VAL A 405 -19.57 -20.67 -5.16
CA VAL A 405 -19.10 -19.41 -5.75
C VAL A 405 -17.85 -19.64 -6.60
N ARG A 406 -16.91 -20.48 -6.16
CA ARG A 406 -15.68 -20.79 -6.91
C ARG A 406 -15.98 -21.48 -8.24
N SER A 407 -17.02 -22.31 -8.32
CA SER A 407 -17.40 -23.00 -9.55
C SER A 407 -17.91 -22.05 -10.64
N VAL A 408 -18.52 -20.92 -10.23
CA VAL A 408 -19.09 -19.91 -11.12
C VAL A 408 -18.11 -18.75 -11.38
N ILE A 409 -17.36 -18.34 -10.35
CA ILE A 409 -16.46 -17.18 -10.37
C ILE A 409 -15.05 -17.61 -9.90
N PRO A 410 -14.30 -18.38 -10.71
CA PRO A 410 -13.02 -18.96 -10.30
C PRO A 410 -11.92 -17.92 -10.01
N ASP A 411 -12.02 -16.73 -10.59
CA ASP A 411 -11.06 -15.63 -10.41
C ASP A 411 -11.24 -14.88 -9.08
N LEU A 412 -12.31 -15.14 -8.32
CA LEU A 412 -12.55 -14.54 -7.01
C LEU A 412 -11.54 -15.08 -5.98
N ARG A 413 -11.18 -14.26 -4.99
CA ARG A 413 -10.38 -14.73 -3.84
C ARG A 413 -11.30 -15.13 -2.71
N PHE A 414 -10.89 -16.16 -1.97
CA PHE A 414 -11.71 -16.78 -0.94
C PHE A 414 -10.96 -16.82 0.39
N LEU A 415 -11.66 -16.51 1.48
CA LEU A 415 -11.18 -16.64 2.85
C LEU A 415 -12.21 -17.43 3.66
N SER A 416 -11.89 -18.68 3.96
CA SER A 416 -12.78 -19.63 4.66
C SER A 416 -12.05 -20.52 5.66
N GLU A 417 -10.73 -20.35 5.77
CA GLU A 417 -9.92 -21.07 6.75
C GLU A 417 -10.13 -20.51 8.17
N GLU A 418 -9.26 -20.86 9.10
CA GLU A 418 -9.27 -20.44 10.51
C GLU A 418 -9.69 -18.97 10.72
N HIS A 419 -10.90 -18.76 11.26
CA HIS A 419 -11.49 -17.43 11.46
C HIS A 419 -10.66 -16.53 12.38
N MET A 420 -9.88 -17.13 13.29
CA MET A 420 -8.96 -16.40 14.17
C MET A 420 -7.82 -15.71 13.43
N ASP A 421 -7.54 -16.08 12.18
CA ASP A 421 -6.52 -15.44 11.33
C ASP A 421 -7.10 -14.34 10.41
N TRP A 422 -8.41 -14.28 10.20
CA TRP A 422 -9.03 -13.35 9.25
C TRP A 422 -8.70 -11.88 9.57
N ARG A 423 -8.73 -11.50 10.86
CA ARG A 423 -8.33 -10.15 11.31
C ARG A 423 -6.91 -9.81 10.85
N ARG A 424 -5.94 -10.70 11.08
CA ARG A 424 -4.53 -10.47 10.70
C ARG A 424 -4.38 -10.45 9.18
N ALA A 425 -5.02 -11.38 8.50
CA ALA A 425 -5.00 -11.47 7.04
C ALA A 425 -5.50 -10.17 6.40
N ILE A 426 -6.64 -9.62 6.85
CA ILE A 426 -7.21 -8.37 6.33
C ILE A 426 -6.33 -7.16 6.67
N ILE A 427 -5.77 -7.08 7.88
CA ILE A 427 -4.97 -5.91 8.30
C ILE A 427 -3.58 -5.89 7.65
N PHE A 428 -2.91 -7.03 7.56
CA PHE A 428 -1.48 -7.10 7.27
C PHE A 428 -1.13 -7.67 5.88
N SER A 429 -2.09 -8.19 5.12
CA SER A 429 -1.78 -8.62 3.74
C SER A 429 -1.37 -7.43 2.88
N PRO A 430 -0.32 -7.55 2.03
CA PRO A 430 0.09 -6.46 1.14
C PRO A 430 -1.04 -6.00 0.21
N CYS A 431 -1.85 -6.94 -0.28
CA CYS A 431 -2.95 -6.65 -1.20
C CYS A 431 -4.12 -5.88 -0.58
N THR A 432 -4.20 -5.72 0.74
CA THR A 432 -5.24 -4.92 1.44
C THR A 432 -4.71 -3.58 1.96
N GLN A 433 -3.46 -3.24 1.63
CA GLN A 433 -2.77 -2.03 2.07
C GLN A 433 -2.54 -1.06 0.91
N VAL A 434 -2.33 0.21 1.26
CA VAL A 434 -2.03 1.29 0.32
C VAL A 434 -0.90 2.15 0.88
N VAL A 435 -0.07 2.72 0.01
CA VAL A 435 1.01 3.64 0.40
C VAL A 435 0.46 4.90 1.07
N GLN A 436 -0.63 5.44 0.51
CA GLN A 436 -1.29 6.63 1.01
C GLN A 436 -2.79 6.54 0.76
N VAL A 437 -3.57 7.00 1.74
CA VAL A 437 -5.01 7.16 1.58
C VAL A 437 -5.26 8.52 0.89
N SER A 438 -5.66 8.49 -0.38
CA SER A 438 -6.05 9.70 -1.09
C SER A 438 -7.43 10.19 -0.66
N MET A 439 -7.71 11.49 -0.87
CA MET A 439 -9.05 12.04 -0.66
C MET A 439 -10.12 11.30 -1.48
N GLU A 440 -9.77 10.84 -2.68
CA GLU A 440 -10.68 10.00 -3.49
C GLU A 440 -10.96 8.67 -2.80
N SER A 441 -9.93 7.98 -2.27
CA SER A 441 -10.11 6.73 -1.54
C SER A 441 -11.05 6.90 -0.34
N GLN A 442 -10.97 8.01 0.38
CA GLN A 442 -11.88 8.33 1.48
C GLN A 442 -13.33 8.53 1.01
N GLN A 443 -13.52 9.19 -0.14
CA GLN A 443 -14.84 9.48 -0.71
C GLN A 443 -15.39 8.37 -1.60
N ARG A 444 -14.61 7.31 -1.85
CA ARG A 444 -14.94 6.25 -2.81
C ARG A 444 -16.25 5.55 -2.47
N THR A 445 -16.47 5.27 -1.19
CA THR A 445 -17.72 4.66 -0.70
C THR A 445 -18.91 5.57 -1.00
N GLN A 446 -18.81 6.87 -0.70
CA GLN A 446 -19.91 7.81 -0.94
C GLN A 446 -20.19 7.99 -2.43
N THR A 447 -19.14 8.13 -3.24
CA THR A 447 -19.27 8.33 -4.69
C THR A 447 -19.90 7.12 -5.37
N LEU A 448 -19.50 5.92 -4.98
CA LEU A 448 -20.06 4.69 -5.55
C LEU A 448 -21.52 4.48 -5.13
N ARG A 449 -21.88 4.81 -3.90
CA ARG A 449 -23.30 4.84 -3.47
C ARG A 449 -24.13 5.80 -4.29
N ALA A 450 -23.61 7.01 -4.53
CA ALA A 450 -24.30 7.97 -5.37
C ALA A 450 -24.46 7.45 -6.80
N LYS A 451 -23.45 6.74 -7.37
CA LYS A 451 -23.61 6.02 -8.65
C LYS A 451 -24.74 5.00 -8.58
N ILE A 452 -24.73 4.10 -7.60
CA ILE A 452 -25.75 3.05 -7.46
C ILE A 452 -27.16 3.66 -7.38
N LYS A 453 -27.35 4.71 -6.55
CA LYS A 453 -28.62 5.43 -6.43
C LYS A 453 -29.06 6.07 -7.76
N ARG A 454 -28.11 6.63 -8.52
CA ARG A 454 -28.36 7.21 -9.85
C ARG A 454 -28.83 6.13 -10.84
N ASP A 455 -28.14 4.99 -10.87
CA ASP A 455 -28.44 3.86 -11.76
C ASP A 455 -29.85 3.28 -11.47
N GLN A 456 -30.22 3.14 -10.18
CA GLN A 456 -31.57 2.73 -9.77
C GLN A 456 -32.67 3.74 -10.16
N THR A 457 -32.34 5.03 -10.17
CA THR A 457 -33.28 6.09 -10.56
C THR A 457 -33.46 6.14 -12.08
N GLN A 458 -32.41 5.84 -12.85
CA GLN A 458 -32.45 5.78 -14.31
C GLN A 458 -33.51 4.79 -14.82
N GLN A 459 -33.74 3.68 -14.11
CA GLN A 459 -34.75 2.67 -14.48
C GLN A 459 -36.20 3.20 -14.46
N LYS A 460 -36.45 4.42 -13.95
CA LYS A 460 -37.80 4.98 -13.75
C LYS A 460 -38.18 6.10 -14.73
N MET A 461 -37.30 6.52 -15.63
CA MET A 461 -37.56 7.63 -16.57
C MET A 461 -36.73 7.50 -17.86
N SER A 462 -36.99 8.34 -18.87
CA SER A 462 -36.17 8.37 -20.09
C SER A 462 -34.74 8.85 -19.81
N ARG A 463 -33.78 8.50 -20.68
CA ARG A 463 -32.37 8.84 -20.49
C ARG A 463 -32.14 10.35 -20.46
N GLU A 464 -32.82 11.09 -21.34
CA GLU A 464 -32.68 12.53 -21.49
C GLU A 464 -33.25 13.27 -20.27
N GLU A 465 -34.41 12.83 -19.78
CA GLU A 465 -35.01 13.39 -18.54
C GLU A 465 -34.13 13.11 -17.32
N TRP A 466 -33.57 11.90 -17.23
CA TRP A 466 -32.66 11.52 -16.16
C TRP A 466 -31.40 12.39 -16.14
N LEU A 467 -30.71 12.53 -17.27
CA LEU A 467 -29.49 13.35 -17.36
C LEU A 467 -29.76 14.81 -16.96
N ARG A 468 -30.85 15.41 -17.44
CA ARG A 468 -31.24 16.78 -17.04
C ARG A 468 -31.52 16.87 -15.53
N SER A 469 -32.15 15.84 -14.96
CA SER A 469 -32.44 15.81 -13.53
C SER A 469 -31.20 15.79 -12.64
N LEU A 470 -30.03 15.40 -13.16
CA LEU A 470 -28.77 15.33 -12.41
C LEU A 470 -28.09 16.69 -12.25
N GLN A 471 -28.48 17.70 -13.05
CA GLN A 471 -27.91 19.05 -13.04
C GLN A 471 -26.37 19.03 -13.13
N ILE A 472 -25.85 18.34 -14.15
CA ILE A 472 -24.42 18.07 -14.29
C ILE A 472 -23.68 19.36 -14.61
N GLN A 473 -22.63 19.65 -13.83
CA GLN A 473 -21.76 20.80 -13.99
C GLN A 473 -20.31 20.34 -14.18
N GLN A 474 -19.64 20.83 -15.22
CA GLN A 474 -18.23 20.61 -15.47
C GLN A 474 -17.42 21.89 -15.29
N ARG A 475 -16.25 21.76 -14.67
CA ARG A 475 -15.21 22.79 -14.67
C ARG A 475 -13.90 22.19 -15.20
N TYR A 476 -13.04 23.04 -15.74
CA TYR A 476 -11.79 22.59 -16.34
C TYR A 476 -10.59 23.33 -15.76
N ALA A 477 -9.41 22.72 -15.86
CA ALA A 477 -8.15 23.36 -15.53
C ALA A 477 -7.06 22.89 -16.51
N VAL A 478 -6.07 23.74 -16.78
CA VAL A 478 -4.92 23.39 -17.60
C VAL A 478 -3.69 23.31 -16.71
N VAL A 479 -2.95 22.20 -16.81
CA VAL A 479 -1.71 21.96 -16.07
C VAL A 479 -0.53 21.96 -17.04
N ARG A 480 0.45 22.83 -16.79
CA ARG A 480 1.67 23.00 -17.60
C ARG A 480 2.97 22.76 -16.82
N SER A 481 2.87 22.47 -15.52
CA SER A 481 4.02 22.19 -14.67
C SER A 481 3.63 21.22 -13.56
N GLU A 482 4.62 20.45 -13.11
CA GLU A 482 4.58 19.60 -11.94
C GLU A 482 4.26 20.34 -10.63
N LYS A 483 4.48 21.66 -10.59
CA LYS A 483 4.18 22.51 -9.44
C LYS A 483 2.70 22.92 -9.36
N ASP A 484 1.89 22.60 -10.37
CA ASP A 484 0.46 22.89 -10.34
C ASP A 484 -0.23 22.07 -9.25
N ARG A 485 -1.15 22.70 -8.51
CA ARG A 485 -1.94 22.04 -7.46
C ARG A 485 -2.72 20.81 -7.92
N ASN A 486 -3.05 20.71 -9.21
CA ASN A 486 -3.79 19.59 -9.79
C ASN A 486 -2.87 18.50 -10.36
N PHE A 487 -1.56 18.75 -10.49
CA PHE A 487 -0.64 17.87 -11.20
C PHE A 487 -0.56 16.47 -10.60
N ALA A 488 -0.24 16.37 -9.31
CA ALA A 488 -0.06 15.08 -8.63
C ALA A 488 -1.29 14.17 -8.82
N ARG A 489 -2.49 14.77 -8.75
CA ARG A 489 -3.75 14.07 -8.89
C ARG A 489 -4.07 13.69 -10.34
N ALA A 490 -3.78 14.57 -11.29
CA ALA A 490 -3.92 14.28 -12.71
C ALA A 490 -2.98 13.14 -13.14
N PHE A 491 -1.72 13.18 -12.69
CA PHE A 491 -0.72 12.16 -12.94
C PHE A 491 -1.10 10.79 -12.34
N GLU A 492 -1.64 10.78 -11.12
CA GLU A 492 -2.18 9.57 -10.49
C GLU A 492 -3.33 8.98 -11.31
N LEU A 493 -4.31 9.81 -11.70
CA LEU A 493 -5.50 9.36 -12.42
C LEU A 493 -5.14 8.82 -13.81
N LEU A 494 -4.22 9.47 -14.53
CA LEU A 494 -3.69 9.04 -15.82
C LEU A 494 -3.12 7.62 -15.77
N ASN A 495 -2.34 7.31 -14.73
CA ASN A 495 -1.66 6.02 -14.58
C ASN A 495 -2.53 4.94 -13.92
N LYS A 496 -3.60 5.30 -13.18
CA LYS A 496 -4.52 4.34 -12.56
C LYS A 496 -5.71 3.93 -13.44
N THR A 497 -6.00 4.67 -14.50
CA THR A 497 -7.18 4.42 -15.34
C THR A 497 -6.90 3.39 -16.44
N ASN A 498 -7.71 2.33 -16.47
CA ASN A 498 -7.61 1.23 -17.45
C ASN A 498 -8.78 1.13 -18.42
N GLN A 499 -10.02 1.31 -17.93
CA GLN A 499 -11.25 1.00 -18.67
C GLN A 499 -11.60 2.04 -19.74
N PHE A 500 -11.38 3.32 -19.46
CA PHE A 500 -11.50 4.40 -20.44
C PHE A 500 -10.14 5.08 -20.54
N ASN A 501 -9.28 4.52 -21.38
CA ASN A 501 -7.93 4.99 -21.61
C ASN A 501 -7.59 4.76 -23.09
N THR A 502 -7.49 5.83 -23.88
CA THR A 502 -7.44 5.71 -25.34
C THR A 502 -6.18 5.01 -25.85
N THR A 503 -5.05 5.11 -25.17
CA THR A 503 -3.78 4.48 -25.61
C THR A 503 -3.25 3.42 -24.65
N GLY A 504 -3.70 3.43 -23.39
CA GLY A 504 -3.17 2.57 -22.33
C GLY A 504 -1.76 2.92 -21.87
N GLN A 505 -1.13 3.95 -22.45
CA GLN A 505 0.23 4.34 -22.12
C GLN A 505 0.33 4.73 -20.64
N ARG A 506 1.45 4.33 -20.03
CA ARG A 506 1.87 4.76 -18.70
C ARG A 506 2.96 5.80 -18.84
N TRP A 507 2.89 6.81 -17.98
CA TRP A 507 3.74 7.97 -18.05
C TRP A 507 4.58 8.04 -16.79
N SER A 508 5.89 8.16 -16.97
CA SER A 508 6.79 8.55 -15.89
C SER A 508 6.69 10.05 -15.64
N LEU A 509 7.24 10.51 -14.51
CA LEU A 509 7.32 11.93 -14.22
C LEU A 509 8.21 12.65 -15.27
N GLU A 510 9.27 12.00 -15.74
CA GLU A 510 10.17 12.51 -16.77
C GLU A 510 9.47 12.68 -18.12
N ASP A 511 8.65 11.71 -18.53
CA ASP A 511 7.89 11.80 -19.78
C ASP A 511 6.96 13.02 -19.80
N ILE A 512 6.32 13.29 -18.66
CA ILE A 512 5.41 14.44 -18.54
C ILE A 512 6.18 15.77 -18.47
N LYS A 513 7.34 15.81 -17.80
CA LYS A 513 8.23 16.98 -17.84
C LYS A 513 8.69 17.27 -19.28
N ALA A 514 9.06 16.24 -20.03
CA ALA A 514 9.43 16.36 -21.43
C ALA A 514 8.25 16.83 -22.31
N LEU A 515 7.02 16.38 -22.01
CA LEU A 515 5.81 16.88 -22.66
C LEU A 515 5.61 18.39 -22.41
N PHE A 516 5.72 18.83 -21.16
CA PHE A 516 5.60 20.25 -20.80
C PHE A 516 6.69 21.12 -21.44
N ALA A 517 7.93 20.62 -21.50
CA ALA A 517 9.04 21.31 -22.16
C ALA A 517 8.84 21.51 -23.68
N ARG A 518 7.91 20.76 -24.29
CA ARG A 518 7.53 20.88 -25.70
C ARG A 518 6.13 21.50 -25.88
N ASP A 519 5.77 22.40 -24.98
CA ASP A 519 4.50 23.14 -24.92
C ASP A 519 3.23 22.25 -24.81
N GLY A 520 3.41 20.99 -24.41
CA GLY A 520 2.29 20.12 -24.07
C GLY A 520 1.65 20.51 -22.74
N TYR A 521 0.42 20.05 -22.53
CA TYR A 521 -0.33 20.34 -21.31
C TYR A 521 -1.33 19.22 -20.97
N ILE A 522 -1.79 19.20 -19.72
CA ILE A 522 -2.88 18.34 -19.27
C ILE A 522 -4.14 19.17 -19.15
N PHE A 523 -5.18 18.81 -19.91
CA PHE A 523 -6.52 19.39 -19.77
C PHE A 523 -7.33 18.55 -18.80
N CYS A 524 -7.51 19.05 -17.58
CA CYS A 524 -8.22 18.38 -16.50
C CYS A 524 -9.72 18.65 -16.53
N VAL A 525 -10.52 17.60 -16.30
CA VAL A 525 -11.98 17.65 -16.30
C VAL A 525 -12.51 17.32 -14.91
N PHE A 526 -13.27 18.24 -14.32
CA PHE A 526 -13.92 18.05 -13.03
C PHE A 526 -15.43 18.06 -13.21
N LEU A 527 -16.15 17.27 -12.42
CA LEU A 527 -17.60 17.13 -12.52
C LEU A 527 -18.26 17.17 -11.14
N ARG A 528 -19.36 17.90 -11.06
CA ARG A 528 -20.30 17.86 -9.95
C ARG A 528 -21.71 17.60 -10.47
N ASP A 529 -22.45 16.75 -9.78
CA ASP A 529 -23.89 16.58 -10.01
C ASP A 529 -24.66 16.92 -8.72
N LYS A 530 -25.99 16.82 -8.75
CA LYS A 530 -26.85 17.11 -7.58
C LYS A 530 -26.59 16.23 -6.37
N GLU A 531 -26.10 15.00 -6.58
CA GLU A 531 -25.92 14.00 -5.53
C GLU A 531 -24.51 14.03 -4.95
N THR A 532 -23.49 14.37 -5.76
CA THR A 532 -22.08 14.28 -5.36
C THR A 532 -21.17 15.21 -6.18
N ASP A 533 -20.22 15.84 -5.48
CA ASP A 533 -19.05 16.43 -6.13
C ASP A 533 -18.07 15.31 -6.46
N ASN A 534 -17.94 14.98 -7.75
CA ASN A 534 -17.05 13.91 -8.18
C ASN A 534 -15.60 14.40 -8.28
N GLY A 535 -15.30 15.69 -8.17
CA GLY A 535 -13.94 16.21 -8.28
C GLY A 535 -13.31 15.93 -9.66
N LEU A 536 -12.00 15.63 -9.71
CA LEU A 536 -11.30 15.32 -10.97
C LEU A 536 -11.75 13.95 -11.50
N ILE A 537 -12.40 13.93 -12.66
CA ILE A 537 -12.99 12.72 -13.25
C ILE A 537 -12.32 12.28 -14.54
N GLY A 538 -11.49 13.09 -15.16
CA GLY A 538 -10.84 12.76 -16.43
C GLY A 538 -9.83 13.81 -16.83
N LEU A 539 -9.06 13.49 -17.86
CA LEU A 539 -8.10 14.42 -18.46
C LEU A 539 -7.76 14.04 -19.89
N HIS A 540 -7.15 15.00 -20.58
CA HIS A 540 -6.58 14.83 -21.91
C HIS A 540 -5.13 15.33 -21.90
N LEU A 541 -4.18 14.50 -22.36
CA LEU A 541 -2.82 14.93 -22.66
C LEU A 541 -2.77 15.51 -24.07
N VAL A 542 -2.27 16.74 -24.20
CA VAL A 542 -2.33 17.49 -25.46
C VAL A 542 -0.96 18.07 -25.80
N GLN A 543 -0.61 18.03 -27.09
CA GLN A 543 0.55 18.72 -27.64
C GLN A 543 0.19 19.31 -29.01
N GLY A 544 0.29 20.64 -29.15
CA GLY A 544 -0.15 21.34 -30.36
C GLY A 544 -1.62 21.06 -30.65
N ASN A 545 -1.90 20.37 -31.77
CA ASN A 545 -3.24 19.96 -32.15
C ASN A 545 -3.56 18.47 -31.90
N ARG A 546 -2.66 17.74 -31.24
CA ARG A 546 -2.80 16.31 -30.99
C ARG A 546 -3.20 16.02 -29.55
N ILE A 547 -4.28 15.27 -29.38
CA ILE A 547 -4.69 14.63 -28.14
C ILE A 547 -4.00 13.27 -28.08
N ILE A 548 -2.93 13.22 -27.28
CA ILE A 548 -2.07 12.05 -27.13
C ILE A 548 -2.80 10.93 -26.39
N GLN A 549 -3.55 11.28 -25.34
CA GLN A 549 -4.25 10.30 -24.52
C GLN A 549 -5.42 10.95 -23.80
N SER A 550 -6.57 10.29 -23.80
CA SER A 550 -7.74 10.70 -23.01
C SER A 550 -8.08 9.60 -22.01
N ILE A 551 -8.39 10.01 -20.78
CA ILE A 551 -8.82 9.10 -19.72
C ILE A 551 -10.06 9.63 -18.99
N LEU A 552 -10.93 8.71 -18.57
CA LEU A 552 -12.15 9.03 -17.83
C LEU A 552 -12.38 8.00 -16.72
N SER A 553 -12.79 8.49 -15.56
CA SER A 553 -13.14 7.66 -14.41
C SER A 553 -14.46 6.93 -14.65
N CYS A 554 -14.51 5.64 -14.29
CA CYS A 554 -15.71 4.81 -14.43
C CYS A 554 -16.93 5.28 -13.64
N ARG A 555 -16.73 6.13 -12.62
CA ARG A 555 -17.81 6.67 -11.76
C ARG A 555 -18.72 7.69 -12.44
N VAL A 556 -18.33 8.19 -13.62
CA VAL A 556 -19.09 9.16 -14.43
C VAL A 556 -19.46 8.63 -15.81
N PHE A 557 -19.32 7.32 -16.05
CA PHE A 557 -19.71 6.73 -17.32
C PHE A 557 -21.20 6.96 -17.61
N GLY A 558 -21.49 7.27 -18.88
CA GLY A 558 -22.86 7.50 -19.35
C GLY A 558 -23.43 8.89 -19.04
N LEU A 559 -22.69 9.74 -18.31
CA LEU A 559 -23.10 11.12 -17.98
C LEU A 559 -22.83 12.15 -19.11
N CYS A 560 -22.42 11.69 -20.29
CA CYS A 560 -22.01 12.50 -21.43
C CYS A 560 -20.83 13.46 -21.14
N SER A 561 -20.14 13.25 -20.03
CA SER A 561 -19.01 14.03 -19.54
C SER A 561 -17.84 14.04 -20.54
N GLU A 562 -17.62 12.91 -21.20
CA GLU A 562 -16.58 12.67 -22.20
C GLU A 562 -16.79 13.47 -23.49
N TYR A 563 -18.05 13.72 -23.87
CA TYR A 563 -18.39 14.48 -25.06
C TYR A 563 -18.33 15.98 -24.77
N ALA A 564 -18.82 16.41 -23.60
CA ALA A 564 -18.72 17.80 -23.15
C ALA A 564 -17.25 18.27 -23.03
N SER A 565 -16.37 17.45 -22.45
CA SER A 565 -14.95 17.82 -22.34
C SER A 565 -14.25 17.88 -23.71
N MET A 566 -14.57 16.94 -24.61
CA MET A 566 -14.02 16.94 -25.97
C MET A 566 -14.51 18.14 -26.79
N HIS A 567 -15.78 18.54 -26.64
CA HIS A 567 -16.33 19.75 -27.27
C HIS A 567 -15.48 20.98 -26.90
N VAL A 568 -15.28 21.21 -25.60
CA VAL A 568 -14.53 22.36 -25.09
C VAL A 568 -13.06 22.34 -25.55
N LEU A 569 -12.41 21.17 -25.48
CA LEU A 569 -11.02 21.03 -25.88
C LEU A 569 -10.84 21.22 -27.39
N ALA A 570 -11.66 20.56 -28.21
CA ALA A 570 -11.59 20.69 -29.66
C ALA A 570 -11.90 22.13 -30.11
N GLN A 571 -12.86 22.80 -29.47
CA GLN A 571 -13.13 24.22 -29.73
C GLN A 571 -11.90 25.09 -29.47
N HIS A 572 -11.15 24.84 -28.40
CA HIS A 572 -9.91 25.58 -28.14
C HIS A 572 -8.84 25.31 -29.18
N ILE A 573 -8.56 24.03 -29.49
CA ILE A 573 -7.52 23.66 -30.46
C ILE A 573 -7.83 24.22 -31.85
N LEU A 574 -9.10 24.13 -32.30
CA LEU A 574 -9.53 24.59 -33.62
C LEU A 574 -9.50 26.12 -33.80
N ARG A 575 -9.34 26.90 -32.73
CA ARG A 575 -9.10 28.36 -32.84
C ARG A 575 -7.69 28.66 -33.37
N SER A 576 -6.73 27.78 -33.13
CA SER A 576 -5.33 27.97 -33.49
C SER A 576 -4.82 26.99 -34.54
N HIS A 577 -5.56 25.91 -34.80
CA HIS A 577 -5.19 24.87 -35.76
C HIS A 577 -6.38 24.51 -36.65
N PRO A 578 -6.15 24.11 -37.92
CA PRO A 578 -7.24 23.73 -38.83
C PRO A 578 -7.86 22.37 -38.50
N THR A 579 -7.22 21.57 -37.64
CA THR A 579 -7.62 20.20 -37.31
C THR A 579 -7.25 19.86 -35.87
N VAL A 580 -7.94 18.86 -35.30
CA VAL A 580 -7.57 18.18 -34.05
C VAL A 580 -7.27 16.72 -34.38
N MET A 581 -6.15 16.18 -33.88
CA MET A 581 -5.77 14.78 -34.06
C MET A 581 -5.97 14.01 -32.75
N GLY A 582 -6.56 12.83 -32.81
CA GLY A 582 -6.76 11.94 -31.66
C GLY A 582 -5.93 10.66 -31.80
N SER A 583 -5.39 10.16 -30.68
CA SER A 583 -4.65 8.90 -30.64
C SER A 583 -5.44 7.83 -29.89
N PHE A 584 -5.54 6.65 -30.51
CA PHE A 584 -6.18 5.45 -29.96
C PHE A 584 -5.34 4.21 -30.26
N ALA A 585 -5.19 3.33 -29.28
CA ALA A 585 -4.56 2.03 -29.43
C ALA A 585 -5.38 0.96 -28.67
N PRO A 586 -5.75 -0.17 -29.30
CA PRO A 586 -6.49 -1.23 -28.63
C PRO A 586 -5.60 -1.92 -27.59
N THR A 587 -6.12 -2.09 -26.37
CA THR A 587 -5.36 -2.69 -25.24
C THR A 587 -5.99 -3.98 -24.71
N GLY A 588 -7.12 -4.40 -25.28
CA GLY A 588 -7.96 -5.49 -24.74
C GLY A 588 -8.69 -5.14 -23.44
N ARG A 589 -8.47 -3.94 -22.88
CA ARG A 589 -9.08 -3.49 -21.61
C ARG A 589 -9.81 -2.14 -21.72
N ASN A 590 -9.65 -1.42 -22.83
CA ASN A 590 -10.18 -0.07 -23.06
C ASN A 590 -11.46 -0.02 -23.92
N PHE A 591 -12.31 -1.05 -23.81
CA PHE A 591 -13.52 -1.21 -24.64
C PHE A 591 -14.50 -0.03 -24.51
N TYR A 592 -14.55 0.65 -23.36
CA TYR A 592 -15.47 1.78 -23.15
C TYR A 592 -15.13 3.01 -24.01
N CYS A 593 -13.90 3.11 -24.51
CA CYS A 593 -13.49 4.24 -25.36
C CYS A 593 -13.14 3.84 -26.80
N GLU A 594 -13.43 2.60 -27.23
CA GLU A 594 -13.10 2.12 -28.58
C GLU A 594 -13.68 3.02 -29.67
N ASN A 595 -14.97 3.36 -29.58
CA ASN A 595 -15.66 4.22 -30.54
C ASN A 595 -15.79 5.67 -30.05
N TYR A 596 -15.01 6.07 -29.04
CA TYR A 596 -15.15 7.38 -28.41
C TYR A 596 -14.82 8.54 -29.36
N LEU A 597 -13.67 8.46 -30.04
CA LEU A 597 -13.22 9.51 -30.96
C LEU A 597 -14.15 9.61 -32.17
N GLU A 598 -14.60 8.49 -32.72
CA GLU A 598 -15.58 8.47 -33.83
C GLU A 598 -16.90 9.14 -33.44
N LYS A 599 -17.43 8.83 -32.24
CA LYS A 599 -18.63 9.50 -31.71
C LYS A 599 -18.44 11.00 -31.47
N CYS A 600 -17.20 11.46 -31.27
CA CYS A 600 -16.86 12.88 -31.21
C CYS A 600 -16.67 13.52 -32.60
N GLY A 601 -16.87 12.78 -33.69
CA GLY A 601 -16.75 13.29 -35.06
C GLY A 601 -15.34 13.21 -35.64
N PHE A 602 -14.45 12.41 -35.06
CA PHE A 602 -13.15 12.12 -35.67
C PHE A 602 -13.32 11.06 -36.76
N THR A 603 -12.63 11.26 -37.88
CA THR A 603 -12.59 10.32 -39.02
C THR A 603 -11.17 9.89 -39.30
N GLN A 604 -10.98 8.67 -39.81
CA GLN A 604 -9.67 8.18 -40.22
C GLN A 604 -9.12 8.99 -41.40
N ASP A 605 -7.91 9.54 -41.25
CA ASP A 605 -7.14 10.27 -42.28
C ASP A 605 -5.69 9.78 -42.23
N GLY A 606 -5.37 8.81 -43.11
CA GLY A 606 -4.12 8.03 -43.04
C GLY A 606 -4.03 7.20 -41.75
N ASP A 607 -2.92 7.32 -41.02
CA ASP A 607 -2.69 6.64 -39.73
C ASP A 607 -3.29 7.40 -38.52
N ASN A 608 -4.04 8.49 -38.74
CA ASN A 608 -4.52 9.35 -37.66
C ASN A 608 -6.05 9.48 -37.66
N LEU A 609 -6.64 9.64 -36.48
CA LEU A 609 -8.02 10.09 -36.32
C LEU A 609 -8.04 11.62 -36.27
N VAL A 610 -8.82 12.25 -37.15
CA VAL A 610 -8.82 13.71 -37.32
C VAL A 610 -10.24 14.26 -37.27
N ALA A 611 -10.43 15.36 -36.53
CA ALA A 611 -11.64 16.17 -36.54
C ALA A 611 -11.35 17.56 -37.11
N ARG A 612 -12.26 18.08 -37.95
CA ARG A 612 -12.18 19.43 -38.57
C ARG A 612 -13.26 20.37 -38.05
N THR A 613 -14.23 19.84 -37.32
CA THR A 613 -15.35 20.56 -36.75
C THR A 613 -15.39 20.32 -35.24
N VAL A 614 -16.01 21.24 -34.52
CA VAL A 614 -16.21 21.09 -33.08
C VAL A 614 -17.28 19.99 -32.87
N PRO A 615 -17.03 18.98 -32.00
CA PRO A 615 -18.02 17.97 -31.64
C PRO A 615 -19.31 18.59 -31.08
N ALA A 616 -20.43 17.87 -31.13
CA ALA A 616 -21.68 18.36 -30.54
C ALA A 616 -21.54 18.55 -29.02
N ASN A 617 -22.06 19.66 -28.49
CA ASN A 617 -22.13 19.87 -27.05
C ASN A 617 -23.39 19.18 -26.49
N PRO A 618 -23.28 18.24 -25.54
CA PRO A 618 -24.46 17.64 -24.90
C PRO A 618 -25.23 18.71 -24.11
N SER A 619 -26.55 18.81 -24.35
CA SER A 619 -27.40 19.85 -23.76
C SER A 619 -27.61 19.69 -22.25
N GLU A 620 -27.32 18.50 -21.75
CA GLU A 620 -27.53 18.06 -20.37
C GLU A 620 -26.36 18.41 -19.45
N VAL A 621 -25.21 18.82 -20.01
CA VAL A 621 -24.01 19.17 -19.26
C VAL A 621 -23.77 20.67 -19.32
N THR A 622 -23.73 21.32 -18.16
CA THR A 622 -23.35 22.72 -18.05
C THR A 622 -21.85 22.84 -17.87
N SER A 623 -21.15 23.35 -18.88
CA SER A 623 -19.70 23.55 -18.84
C SER A 623 -19.34 24.98 -18.45
N ASP A 624 -18.47 25.14 -17.44
CA ASP A 624 -17.84 26.42 -17.16
C ASP A 624 -16.85 26.74 -18.28
N THR A 625 -17.13 27.81 -19.03
CA THR A 625 -16.33 28.25 -20.16
C THR A 625 -15.16 29.16 -19.74
N LYS A 626 -15.05 29.53 -18.47
CA LYS A 626 -13.93 30.33 -17.94
C LYS A 626 -12.73 29.45 -17.65
N ILE A 627 -11.95 29.18 -18.70
CA ILE A 627 -10.74 28.37 -18.63
C ILE A 627 -9.53 29.30 -18.80
N ALA A 628 -8.61 29.25 -17.84
CA ALA A 628 -7.27 29.80 -18.01
C ALA A 628 -6.42 28.77 -18.77
N TRP A 629 -6.18 29.02 -20.06
CA TRP A 629 -5.47 28.13 -20.99
C TRP A 629 -3.94 28.23 -20.91
#